data_AF-A0A061RS72-F1
#
_entry.id   AF-A0A061RS72-F1
#
_cell.length_a   1.000
_cell.length_b   1.000
_cell.length_c   1.000
_cell.angle_alpha   90.00
_cell.angle_beta   90.00
_cell.angle_gamma   90.00
#
_symmetry.space_group_name_H-M   'P 1'
#
loop_
_entity.id
_entity.type
_entity.pdbx_description
1 polymer ?
#
loop_
_entity_poly.entity_id
_entity_poly.type
_entity_poly.pdbx_seq_one_letter_code
_entity_poly.pdbx_strand_id
1 'polypeptide(L)'
;PQIFCVSAVERLYVNFTGFPFPLGPLLQRKTIRYEVTPGQMWTFEQEQSLGFSNVTTNVRMTVIKLSSGGLWIHAPIAPTRECIRLVKELGAPVEHVVLPTFAYEHKVFMGPFCR
;
A
#
# COMPACT_ATOMS: atom_id res chain seq x y z
N PRO A 1 -16.12 12.04 0.69
CA PRO A 1 -15.22 11.23 -0.16
C PRO A 1 -15.09 11.86 -1.56
N GLN A 2 -14.05 12.68 -1.78
CA GLN A 2 -13.73 13.18 -3.12
C GLN A 2 -13.16 12.03 -3.95
N ILE A 3 -13.97 11.52 -4.87
CA ILE A 3 -13.52 10.58 -5.90
C ILE A 3 -12.81 11.43 -6.96
N PHE A 4 -11.51 11.66 -6.77
CA PHE A 4 -10.68 12.11 -7.88
C PHE A 4 -10.67 11.00 -8.94
N CYS A 5 -10.91 11.36 -10.21
CA CYS A 5 -10.81 10.43 -11.33
C CYS A 5 -9.33 10.05 -11.52
N VAL A 6 -8.86 9.05 -10.79
CA VAL A 6 -7.50 8.52 -10.93
C VAL A 6 -7.45 7.64 -12.17
N SER A 7 -6.55 7.95 -13.10
CA SER A 7 -6.38 7.20 -14.36
C SER A 7 -5.93 5.76 -14.10
N ALA A 8 -6.32 4.84 -14.99
CA ALA A 8 -5.98 3.41 -14.88
C ALA A 8 -4.46 3.15 -14.84
N VAL A 9 -3.65 4.04 -15.41
CA VAL A 9 -2.18 3.97 -15.44
C VAL A 9 -1.58 4.11 -14.04
N GLU A 10 -2.18 4.90 -13.16
CA GLU A 10 -1.67 5.14 -11.80
C GLU A 10 -1.86 3.92 -10.89
N ARG A 11 -2.77 3.02 -11.25
CA ARG A 11 -3.09 1.78 -10.52
C ARG A 11 -2.31 0.57 -11.03
N LEU A 12 -1.61 0.71 -12.15
CA LEU A 12 -0.86 -0.39 -12.76
C LEU A 12 0.33 -0.77 -11.88
N TYR A 13 0.40 -2.03 -11.46
CA TYR A 13 1.56 -2.57 -10.76
C TYR A 13 1.80 -4.02 -11.15
N VAL A 14 2.92 -4.26 -11.82
CA VAL A 14 3.34 -5.60 -12.24
C VAL A 14 4.33 -6.14 -11.22
N ASN A 15 3.93 -7.18 -10.50
CA ASN A 15 4.80 -7.85 -9.54
C ASN A 15 5.57 -9.00 -10.22
N PHE A 16 6.84 -8.76 -10.55
CA PHE A 16 7.70 -9.79 -11.16
C PHE A 16 8.34 -10.73 -10.11
N THR A 17 8.25 -10.44 -8.81
CA THR A 17 8.92 -11.21 -7.74
C THR A 17 8.04 -12.27 -7.09
N GLY A 18 6.77 -12.42 -7.51
CA GLY A 18 5.75 -13.20 -6.82
C GLY A 18 5.73 -14.73 -7.05
N PHE A 19 6.88 -15.38 -7.26
CA PHE A 19 6.95 -16.83 -7.45
C PHE A 19 7.02 -17.56 -6.09
N PRO A 20 6.21 -18.61 -5.82
CA PRO A 20 5.37 -19.38 -6.74
C PRO A 20 3.86 -19.04 -6.70
N PHE A 21 3.42 -18.01 -5.98
CA PHE A 21 2.00 -17.66 -5.83
C PHE A 21 1.69 -16.25 -6.34
N PRO A 22 1.01 -16.11 -7.50
CA PRO A 22 0.67 -14.80 -8.03
C PRO A 22 -0.38 -14.13 -7.13
N LEU A 23 -0.11 -12.90 -6.71
CA LEU A 23 -1.11 -12.10 -5.97
C LEU A 23 -1.95 -11.33 -6.98
N GLY A 24 -3.25 -11.57 -6.97
CA GLY A 24 -4.21 -10.75 -7.69
C GLY A 24 -4.54 -9.46 -6.92
N PRO A 25 -5.21 -8.50 -7.57
CA PRO A 25 -5.30 -8.34 -9.02
C PRO A 25 -3.91 -8.09 -9.64
N LEU A 26 -3.65 -8.72 -10.79
CA LEU A 26 -2.31 -8.75 -11.42
C LEU A 26 -1.89 -7.43 -12.07
N LEU A 27 -2.86 -6.61 -12.47
CA LEU A 27 -2.63 -5.41 -13.26
C LEU A 27 -2.99 -4.16 -12.48
N GLN A 28 -4.21 -4.03 -11.98
CA GLN A 28 -4.69 -2.78 -11.38
C GLN A 28 -5.04 -2.97 -9.91
N ARG A 29 -4.38 -2.20 -9.04
CA ARG A 29 -4.64 -2.16 -7.59
C ARG A 29 -5.11 -0.78 -7.19
N LYS A 30 -6.41 -0.64 -6.91
CA LYS A 30 -6.97 0.60 -6.38
C LYS A 30 -6.55 0.77 -4.93
N THR A 31 -6.02 1.93 -4.60
CA THR A 31 -5.64 2.32 -3.24
C THR A 31 -6.69 3.26 -2.68
N ILE A 32 -7.23 2.93 -1.50
CA ILE A 32 -8.17 3.80 -0.79
C ILE A 32 -7.49 4.26 0.50
N ARG A 33 -7.34 5.59 0.66
CA ARG A 33 -6.81 6.21 1.88
C ARG A 33 -7.96 6.60 2.81
N TYR A 34 -7.87 6.20 4.07
CA TYR A 34 -8.72 6.66 5.16
C TYR A 34 -7.88 7.42 6.18
N GLU A 35 -8.45 8.47 6.75
CA GLU A 35 -7.86 9.15 7.90
C GLU A 35 -8.53 8.62 9.16
N VAL A 36 -7.75 8.00 10.03
CA VAL A 36 -8.22 7.40 11.29
C VAL A 36 -8.08 8.39 12.43
N THR A 37 -6.98 9.15 12.44
CA THR A 37 -6.77 10.24 13.38
C THR A 37 -6.34 11.47 12.58
N PRO A 38 -7.11 12.56 12.64
CA PRO A 38 -6.85 13.76 11.85
C PRO A 38 -5.39 14.23 11.96
N GLY A 39 -4.71 14.35 10.83
CA GLY A 39 -3.34 14.85 10.76
C GLY A 39 -2.26 13.93 11.33
N GLN A 40 -2.61 12.71 11.78
CA GLN A 40 -1.68 11.84 12.51
C GLN A 40 -1.66 10.39 12.05
N MET A 41 -2.79 9.80 11.67
CA MET A 41 -2.85 8.38 11.31
C MET A 41 -3.77 8.14 10.11
N TRP A 42 -3.25 7.42 9.13
CA TRP A 42 -3.97 7.05 7.92
C TRP A 42 -3.83 5.55 7.65
N THR A 43 -4.85 4.97 7.05
CA THR A 43 -4.80 3.61 6.51
C THR A 43 -4.96 3.65 5.01
N PHE A 44 -4.26 2.75 4.33
CA PHE A 44 -4.28 2.59 2.89
C PHE A 44 -4.66 1.15 2.61
N GLU A 45 -5.73 0.94 1.86
CA GLU A 45 -6.25 -0.38 1.56
C GLU A 45 -6.15 -0.67 0.07
N GLN A 46 -5.71 -1.89 -0.26
CA GLN A 46 -5.73 -2.44 -1.59
C GLN A 46 -6.36 -3.83 -1.54
N GLU A 47 -7.20 -4.12 -2.54
CA GLU A 47 -7.69 -5.48 -2.73
C GLU A 47 -6.52 -6.40 -3.10
N GLN A 48 -6.51 -7.59 -2.50
CA GLN A 48 -5.54 -8.63 -2.79
C GLN A 48 -6.23 -9.98 -2.78
N SER A 49 -5.97 -10.77 -3.82
CA SER A 49 -6.41 -12.16 -3.88
C SER A 49 -5.19 -13.06 -3.96
N LEU A 50 -5.27 -14.20 -3.28
CA LEU A 50 -4.28 -15.25 -3.49
C LEU A 50 -4.65 -15.94 -4.81
N GLY A 51 -3.75 -15.87 -5.79
CA GLY A 51 -3.99 -16.46 -7.11
C GLY A 51 -4.33 -17.94 -6.99
N PHE A 52 -5.27 -18.39 -7.81
CA PHE A 52 -5.83 -19.74 -7.78
C PHE A 52 -6.69 -20.08 -6.54
N SER A 53 -7.05 -19.09 -5.72
CA SER A 53 -8.06 -19.22 -4.66
C SER A 53 -9.27 -18.33 -4.93
N ASN A 54 -10.43 -18.71 -4.38
CA ASN A 54 -11.64 -17.87 -4.38
C ASN A 54 -11.68 -16.88 -3.20
N VAL A 55 -10.53 -16.61 -2.57
CA VAL A 55 -10.43 -15.72 -1.41
C VAL A 55 -9.85 -14.38 -1.84
N THR A 56 -10.64 -13.34 -1.60
CA THR A 56 -10.24 -11.94 -1.78
C THR A 56 -10.29 -11.26 -0.43
N THR A 57 -9.27 -10.48 -0.10
CA THR A 57 -9.18 -9.71 1.13
C THR A 57 -8.67 -8.30 0.84
N ASN A 58 -9.03 -7.34 1.68
CA ASN A 58 -8.43 -6.01 1.65
C ASN A 58 -7.20 -6.01 2.55
N VAL A 59 -6.04 -5.77 1.95
CA VAL A 59 -4.77 -5.68 2.67
C VAL A 59 -4.53 -4.21 3.01
N ARG A 60 -4.11 -3.98 4.26
CA ARG A 60 -4.01 -2.65 4.85
C ARG A 60 -2.57 -2.31 5.20
N MET A 61 -2.12 -1.17 4.70
CA MET A 61 -0.96 -0.45 5.20
C MET A 61 -1.42 0.67 6.13
N THR A 62 -0.64 0.95 7.18
CA THR A 62 -0.90 2.06 8.10
C THR A 62 0.26 3.04 8.06
N VAL A 63 -0.04 4.33 8.01
CA VAL A 63 0.93 5.42 8.06
C VAL A 63 0.66 6.26 9.29
N ILE A 64 1.67 6.47 10.13
CA ILE A 64 1.58 7.26 11.35
C ILE A 64 2.60 8.40 11.27
N LYS A 65 2.16 9.62 11.55
CA LYS A 65 3.05 10.76 11.72
C LYS A 65 3.66 10.71 13.13
N LEU A 66 4.98 10.68 13.19
CA LEU A 66 5.75 10.64 14.42
C LEU A 66 5.93 12.05 14.99
N SER A 67 6.30 12.15 16.27
CA SER A 67 6.64 13.42 16.92
C SER A 67 7.89 14.09 16.31
N SER A 68 8.75 13.32 15.61
CA SER A 68 9.87 13.83 14.80
C SER A 68 9.39 14.66 13.59
N GLY A 69 8.11 14.55 13.22
CA GLY A 69 7.55 15.10 11.99
C GLY A 69 7.65 14.16 10.78
N GLY A 70 8.34 13.02 10.90
CA GLY A 70 8.44 11.98 9.88
C GLY A 70 7.24 11.00 9.86
N LEU A 71 7.23 10.12 8.86
CA LEU A 71 6.22 9.07 8.70
C LEU A 71 6.79 7.70 9.05
N TRP A 72 6.04 6.95 9.86
CA TRP A 72 6.22 5.53 10.12
C TRP A 72 5.21 4.73 9.31
N ILE A 73 5.69 3.89 8.40
CA ILE A 73 4.86 3.05 7.54
C ILE A 73 4.90 1.62 8.05
N HIS A 74 3.72 1.07 8.31
CA HIS A 74 3.54 -0.26 8.85
C HIS A 74 2.80 -1.16 7.86
N ALA A 75 3.33 -2.36 7.62
CA ALA A 75 2.77 -3.35 6.71
C ALA A 75 2.57 -2.80 5.28
N PRO A 76 3.64 -2.44 4.57
CA PRO A 76 3.53 -1.85 3.23
C PRO A 76 2.73 -2.75 2.27
N ILE A 77 1.99 -2.10 1.37
CA ILE A 77 1.21 -2.73 0.29
C ILE A 77 1.88 -2.45 -1.06
N ALA A 78 1.27 -2.83 -2.18
CA ALA A 78 1.89 -2.62 -3.48
C ALA A 78 2.14 -1.12 -3.74
N PRO A 79 3.39 -0.71 -4.05
CA PRO A 79 3.74 0.68 -4.31
C PRO A 79 3.29 1.11 -5.71
N THR A 80 1.99 1.12 -5.95
CA THR A 80 1.39 1.71 -7.14
C THR A 80 1.67 3.21 -7.15
N ARG A 81 1.64 3.86 -8.33
CA ARG A 81 1.83 5.31 -8.41
C ARG A 81 0.79 6.07 -7.60
N GLU A 82 -0.45 5.57 -7.61
CA GLU A 82 -1.55 6.06 -6.77
C GLU A 82 -1.20 5.99 -5.28
N CYS A 83 -0.71 4.84 -4.78
CA CYS A 83 -0.32 4.68 -3.38
C CYS A 83 0.81 5.64 -2.99
N ILE A 84 1.88 5.69 -3.78
CA ILE A 84 3.04 6.55 -3.51
C ILE A 84 2.65 8.03 -3.55
N ARG A 85 1.80 8.45 -4.50
CA ARG A 85 1.28 9.81 -4.56
C ARG A 85 0.48 10.17 -3.31
N LEU A 86 -0.44 9.31 -2.89
CA LEU A 86 -1.26 9.52 -1.69
C LEU A 86 -0.42 9.59 -0.40
N VAL A 87 0.71 8.88 -0.33
CA VAL A 87 1.69 9.00 0.77
C VAL A 87 2.44 10.34 0.68
N LYS A 88 2.89 10.76 -0.50
CA LYS A 88 3.57 12.05 -0.71
C LYS A 88 2.69 13.25 -0.35
N GLU A 89 1.39 13.16 -0.62
CA GLU A 89 0.40 14.17 -0.22
C GLU A 89 0.34 14.42 1.30
N LEU A 90 0.82 13.50 2.13
CA LEU A 90 0.89 13.69 3.59
C LEU A 90 1.95 14.70 4.01
N GLY A 91 2.82 15.13 3.08
CA GLY A 91 3.72 16.27 3.27
C GLY A 91 4.83 16.06 4.30
N ALA A 92 5.23 14.80 4.54
CA ALA A 92 6.28 14.45 5.50
C ALA A 92 7.22 13.37 4.93
N PRO A 93 8.51 13.37 5.32
CA PRO A 93 9.45 12.34 4.88
C PRO A 93 9.13 10.99 5.54
N VAL A 94 9.36 9.90 4.82
CA VAL A 94 9.27 8.54 5.40
C VAL A 94 10.55 8.26 6.19
N GLU A 95 10.40 8.05 7.50
CA GLU A 95 11.51 7.77 8.41
C GLU A 95 11.73 6.26 8.56
N HIS A 96 10.65 5.50 8.57
CA HIS A 96 10.66 4.08 8.84
C HIS A 96 9.62 3.35 8.00
N VAL A 97 10.02 2.18 7.48
CA VAL A 97 9.12 1.20 6.87
C VAL A 97 9.29 -0.12 7.62
N VAL A 98 8.21 -0.62 8.21
CA VAL A 98 8.22 -1.81 9.06
C VAL A 98 7.37 -2.90 8.45
N LEU A 99 7.95 -4.08 8.32
CA LEU A 99 7.26 -5.32 7.97
C LEU A 99 6.93 -6.09 9.27
N PRO A 100 5.70 -6.01 9.80
CA PRO A 100 5.35 -6.57 11.11
C PRO A 100 4.93 -8.04 11.06
N THR A 101 4.94 -8.65 9.87
CA THR A 101 4.32 -9.95 9.62
C THR A 101 5.13 -10.74 8.62
N PHE A 102 5.04 -12.06 8.72
CA PHE A 102 5.55 -12.99 7.70
C PHE A 102 4.56 -13.19 6.55
N ALA A 103 3.37 -12.59 6.62
CA ALA A 103 2.34 -12.66 5.58
C ALA A 103 2.91 -12.22 4.23
N TYR A 104 2.69 -13.07 3.23
CA TYR A 104 3.27 -12.94 1.90
C TYR A 104 2.81 -11.66 1.20
N GLU A 105 1.56 -11.27 1.46
CA GLU A 105 0.87 -10.11 0.91
C GLU A 105 1.62 -8.81 1.16
N HIS A 106 2.28 -8.69 2.31
CA HIS A 106 3.12 -7.53 2.66
C HIS A 106 4.59 -7.77 2.33
N LYS A 107 5.08 -9.00 2.52
CA LYS A 107 6.50 -9.34 2.36
C LYS A 107 7.01 -9.09 0.95
N VAL A 108 6.20 -9.42 -0.06
CA VAL A 108 6.60 -9.26 -1.46
C VAL A 108 6.77 -7.79 -1.87
N PHE A 109 6.03 -6.87 -1.24
CA PHE A 109 6.06 -5.45 -1.57
C PHE A 109 7.06 -4.65 -0.73
N MET A 110 7.58 -5.20 0.37
CA MET A 110 8.55 -4.54 1.24
C MET A 110 9.75 -3.97 0.47
N GLY A 111 10.44 -4.81 -0.31
CA GLY A 111 11.60 -4.38 -1.10
C GLY A 111 11.27 -3.29 -2.13
N PRO A 112 10.26 -3.49 -3.00
CA PRO A 112 9.80 -2.48 -3.93
C PRO A 112 9.32 -1.16 -3.31
N PHE A 113 8.71 -1.21 -2.12
CA PHE A 113 8.15 -0.03 -1.45
C PHE A 113 9.25 0.88 -0.87
N CYS A 114 10.41 0.32 -0.53
CA CYS A 114 11.54 1.06 0.05
C CYS A 114 12.45 1.75 -1.00
N ARG A 115 12.03 1.86 -2.26
CA ARG A 115 12.82 2.43 -3.37
C ARG A 115 12.34 3.81 -3.79
#